data_AF-A0A661KJI3-F1
#
_entry.id   AF-A0A661KJI3-F1
#
_cell.length_a   1.000
_cell.length_b   1.000
_cell.length_c   1.000
_cell.angle_alpha   90.00
_cell.angle_beta   90.00
_cell.angle_gamma   90.00
#
_symmetry.space_group_name_H-M   'P 1'
#
loop_
_entity.id
_entity.type
_entity.pdbx_description
1 polymer ?
#
loop_
_entity_poly.entity_id
_entity_poly.type
_entity_poly.pdbx_seq_one_letter_code
_entity_poly.pdbx_strand_id
1 'polypeptide(L)'
;MVFCFYGGEIWKEGKTYQIKWKSVGVKRVCITVGIGGKEKGLITGDCNIDAKEGEITWTIPKGFVSDLGISRADNVKILIFDPDNPSVQDFSDGFFTITK
;
A
#
# COMPACT_ATOMS: atom_id res chain seq x y z
N MET A 1 -3.83 9.23 -11.74
CA MET A 1 -2.82 8.69 -10.80
C MET A 1 -2.35 7.37 -11.35
N VAL A 2 -1.09 7.00 -11.14
CA VAL A 2 -0.52 5.72 -11.57
C VAL A 2 0.33 5.16 -10.43
N PHE A 3 0.01 3.99 -9.92
CA PHE A 3 0.82 3.26 -8.97
C PHE A 3 1.89 2.46 -9.72
N CYS A 4 3.17 2.62 -9.38
CA CYS A 4 4.25 1.99 -10.13
C CYS A 4 4.79 0.79 -9.33
N PHE A 5 4.00 -0.28 -9.27
CA PHE A 5 4.35 -1.47 -8.50
C PHE A 5 3.86 -2.73 -9.21
N TYR A 6 4.82 -3.44 -9.80
CA TYR A 6 4.58 -4.52 -10.76
C TYR A 6 3.93 -5.78 -10.16
N GLY A 7 3.92 -5.93 -8.83
CA GLY A 7 3.41 -7.13 -8.15
C GLY A 7 4.35 -8.34 -8.26
N GLY A 8 4.04 -9.40 -7.51
CA GLY A 8 4.85 -10.63 -7.43
C GLY A 8 5.99 -10.58 -6.41
N GLU A 9 6.24 -9.43 -5.79
CA GLU A 9 7.26 -9.28 -4.76
C GLU A 9 6.91 -10.06 -3.48
N ILE A 10 7.94 -10.49 -2.75
CA ILE A 10 7.80 -11.14 -1.45
C ILE A 10 8.38 -10.21 -0.39
N TRP A 11 7.50 -9.66 0.43
CA TRP A 11 7.81 -8.80 1.55
C TRP A 11 7.70 -9.58 2.86
N LYS A 12 8.40 -9.11 3.89
CA LYS A 12 8.44 -9.75 5.20
C LYS A 12 8.02 -8.75 6.27
N GLU A 13 7.22 -9.20 7.22
CA GLU A 13 6.84 -8.38 8.37
C GLU A 13 8.07 -7.93 9.18
N GLY A 14 8.00 -6.73 9.75
CA GLY A 14 9.13 -6.09 10.43
C GLY A 14 10.25 -5.60 9.49
N LYS A 15 10.07 -5.68 8.17
CA LYS A 15 10.98 -5.07 7.18
C LYS A 15 10.36 -3.82 6.57
N THR A 16 11.24 -3.03 5.98
CA THR A 16 10.93 -1.71 5.43
C THR A 16 11.09 -1.74 3.92
N TYR A 17 10.09 -1.23 3.19
CA TYR A 17 10.04 -1.21 1.74
C TYR A 17 9.66 0.17 1.23
N GLN A 18 10.07 0.50 0.01
CA GLN A 18 9.64 1.71 -0.66
C GLN A 18 8.40 1.43 -1.49
N ILE A 19 7.42 2.33 -1.40
CA ILE A 19 6.24 2.36 -2.25
C ILE A 19 6.36 3.59 -3.14
N LYS A 20 6.21 3.42 -4.45
CA LYS A 20 6.36 4.52 -5.42
C LYS A 20 5.11 4.68 -6.28
N TRP A 21 4.78 5.92 -6.61
CA TRP A 21 3.65 6.27 -7.47
C TRP A 21 3.97 7.50 -8.33
N LYS A 22 3.09 7.77 -9.28
CA LYS A 22 3.04 9.00 -10.08
C LYS A 22 1.65 9.60 -9.98
N SER A 23 1.54 10.83 -9.52
CA SER A 23 0.27 11.56 -9.47
C SER A 23 0.24 12.70 -10.47
N VAL A 24 -0.93 12.97 -11.06
CA VAL A 24 -1.19 14.13 -11.91
C VAL A 24 -2.50 14.74 -11.46
N GLY A 25 -2.52 16.06 -11.21
CA GLY A 25 -3.72 16.80 -10.82
C GLY A 25 -4.23 16.52 -9.40
N VAL A 26 -3.42 15.86 -8.56
CA VAL A 26 -3.76 15.52 -7.16
C VAL A 26 -2.79 16.25 -6.24
N LYS A 27 -3.29 16.78 -5.12
CA LYS A 27 -2.47 17.49 -4.11
C LYS A 27 -1.99 16.57 -3.00
N ARG A 28 -2.87 15.70 -2.52
CA ARG A 28 -2.62 14.80 -1.40
C ARG A 28 -3.05 13.39 -1.73
N VAL A 29 -2.43 12.41 -1.08
CA VAL A 29 -2.78 11.01 -1.27
C VAL A 29 -3.01 10.32 0.07
N CYS A 30 -3.98 9.41 0.08
CA CYS A 30 -4.11 8.36 1.07
C CYS A 30 -3.53 7.08 0.50
N ILE A 31 -2.84 6.30 1.32
CA ILE A 31 -2.32 4.99 0.92
C ILE A 31 -2.80 3.95 1.93
N THR A 32 -3.56 2.96 1.45
CA THR A 32 -4.06 1.85 2.26
C THR A 32 -3.52 0.52 1.75
N VAL A 33 -3.51 -0.47 2.64
CA VAL A 33 -3.17 -1.86 2.30
C VAL A 33 -4.38 -2.75 2.52
N GLY A 34 -4.57 -3.73 1.65
CA GLY A 34 -5.62 -4.74 1.78
C GLY A 34 -5.10 -6.15 1.56
N ILE A 35 -5.74 -7.12 2.21
CA ILE A 35 -5.48 -8.57 2.05
C ILE A 35 -6.78 -9.23 1.62
N GLY A 36 -6.76 -9.96 0.50
CA GLY A 36 -7.93 -10.70 0.02
C GLY A 36 -9.15 -9.82 -0.26
N GLY A 37 -8.91 -8.60 -0.74
CA GLY A 37 -9.96 -7.63 -1.04
C GLY A 37 -10.54 -6.92 0.18
N LYS A 38 -10.01 -7.13 1.38
CA LYS A 38 -10.40 -6.40 2.60
C LYS A 38 -9.31 -5.40 2.97
N GLU A 39 -9.69 -4.14 3.13
CA GLU A 39 -8.81 -3.10 3.68
C GLU A 39 -8.31 -3.50 5.08
N LYS A 40 -7.04 -3.27 5.35
CA LYS A 40 -6.37 -3.52 6.64
C LYS A 40 -5.90 -2.25 7.33
N GLY A 41 -6.03 -1.11 6.67
CA GLY A 41 -5.78 0.22 7.23
C GLY A 41 -4.85 1.06 6.38
N LEU A 42 -4.58 2.26 6.90
CA LEU A 42 -3.67 3.25 6.33
C LEU A 42 -2.21 2.85 6.57
N ILE A 43 -1.39 2.97 5.53
CA ILE A 43 0.05 2.71 5.60
C ILE A 43 0.77 3.83 6.36
N THR A 44 0.37 5.07 6.12
CA THR A 44 1.02 6.28 6.67
C THR A 44 0.35 6.82 7.93
N GLY A 45 -0.74 6.19 8.38
CA GLY A 45 -1.53 6.64 9.52
C GLY A 45 -2.45 7.84 9.23
N ASP A 46 -2.20 8.58 8.15
CA ASP A 46 -3.06 9.68 7.69
C ASP A 46 -3.19 9.74 6.16
N CYS A 47 -3.99 10.71 5.72
CA CYS A 47 -4.38 10.99 4.34
C CYS A 47 -3.84 12.34 3.85
N ASN A 48 -2.63 12.70 4.28
CA ASN A 48 -2.06 14.03 4.05
C ASN A 48 -0.69 14.02 3.37
N ILE A 49 -0.33 12.91 2.71
CA ILE A 49 0.94 12.78 1.98
C ILE A 49 0.89 13.68 0.74
N ASP A 50 1.89 14.54 0.53
CA ASP A 50 1.96 15.35 -0.69
C ASP A 50 2.13 14.41 -1.88
N ALA A 51 1.19 14.50 -2.83
CA ALA A 51 1.17 13.63 -3.99
C ALA A 51 2.47 13.74 -4.82
N LYS A 52 3.15 14.89 -4.76
CA LYS A 52 4.42 15.17 -5.43
C LYS A 52 5.61 14.41 -4.86
N GLU A 53 5.53 13.89 -3.63
CA GLU A 53 6.61 13.08 -3.06
C GLU A 53 6.89 11.87 -3.96
N GLY A 54 5.84 11.27 -4.53
CA GLY A 54 5.97 10.15 -5.47
C GLY A 54 6.52 8.86 -4.87
N GLU A 55 6.92 8.88 -3.61
CA GLU A 55 7.35 7.71 -2.85
C GLU A 55 7.18 7.88 -1.35
N ILE A 56 6.94 6.77 -0.65
CA ILE A 56 7.02 6.67 0.81
C ILE A 56 7.82 5.43 1.20
N THR A 57 8.25 5.42 2.46
CA THR A 57 8.84 4.24 3.08
C THR A 57 7.84 3.61 4.04
N TRP A 58 7.47 2.35 3.82
CA TRP A 58 6.58 1.59 4.70
C TRP A 58 7.35 0.53 5.47
N THR A 59 7.31 0.61 6.80
CA THR A 59 7.73 -0.50 7.67
C THR A 59 6.52 -1.36 7.97
N ILE A 60 6.52 -2.59 7.46
CA ILE A 60 5.44 -3.54 7.70
C ILE A 60 5.47 -3.90 9.18
N PRO A 61 4.36 -3.70 9.94
CA PRO A 61 4.32 -4.06 11.35
C PRO A 61 4.66 -5.54 11.55
N LYS A 62 5.43 -5.85 12.61
CA LYS A 62 5.52 -7.26 13.07
C LYS A 62 4.12 -7.72 13.48
N GLY A 63 3.76 -8.95 13.15
CA GLY A 63 2.39 -9.43 13.39
C GLY A 63 1.42 -9.17 12.24
N PHE A 64 1.79 -8.41 11.21
CA PHE A 64 0.85 -8.00 10.15
C PHE A 64 0.11 -9.18 9.49
N VAL A 65 0.83 -10.28 9.24
CA VAL A 65 0.21 -11.55 8.84
C VAL A 65 0.21 -12.57 9.98
N SER A 66 1.25 -12.57 10.82
CA SER A 66 1.41 -13.62 11.82
C SER A 66 0.41 -13.53 12.98
N ASP A 67 -0.10 -12.34 13.33
CA ASP A 67 -1.16 -12.18 14.34
C ASP A 67 -2.53 -12.63 13.82
N LEU A 68 -2.68 -12.74 12.50
CA LEU A 68 -3.86 -13.35 11.87
C LEU A 68 -3.79 -14.88 11.86
N GLY A 69 -2.73 -15.48 12.42
CA GLY A 69 -2.53 -16.93 12.46
C GLY A 69 -2.08 -17.53 11.12
N ILE A 70 -1.65 -16.71 10.16
CA ILE A 70 -1.16 -17.14 8.85
C ILE A 70 0.32 -16.82 8.70
N SER A 71 1.07 -17.68 7.99
CA SER A 71 2.50 -17.47 7.74
C SER A 71 2.79 -16.67 6.47
N ARG A 72 1.79 -16.55 5.60
CA ARG A 72 1.90 -15.98 4.25
C ARG A 72 0.55 -15.48 3.76
N ALA A 73 0.53 -14.30 3.14
CA ALA A 73 -0.61 -13.75 2.42
C ALA A 73 -0.18 -13.38 0.99
N ASP A 74 -0.74 -14.03 -0.02
CA ASP A 74 -0.36 -13.87 -1.44
C ASP A 74 -1.23 -12.86 -2.21
N ASN A 75 -2.28 -12.38 -1.56
CA ASN A 75 -3.33 -11.55 -2.13
C ASN A 75 -3.33 -10.15 -1.52
N VAL A 76 -2.13 -9.58 -1.34
CA VAL A 76 -1.96 -8.23 -0.82
C VAL A 76 -2.00 -7.22 -1.97
N LYS A 77 -2.76 -6.14 -1.79
CA LYS A 77 -2.76 -4.97 -2.68
C LYS A 77 -2.59 -3.69 -1.90
N ILE A 78 -1.98 -2.71 -2.56
CA ILE A 78 -1.97 -1.32 -2.08
C ILE A 78 -2.97 -0.53 -2.91
N LEU A 79 -3.71 0.35 -2.26
CA LEU A 79 -4.60 1.32 -2.87
C LEU A 79 -4.08 2.71 -2.55
N ILE A 80 -3.95 3.54 -3.59
CA ILE A 80 -3.66 4.96 -3.46
C ILE A 80 -4.85 5.76 -4.00
N PHE A 81 -5.27 6.80 -3.31
CA PHE A 81 -6.38 7.64 -3.76
C PHE A 81 -6.27 9.08 -3.30
N ASP A 82 -6.95 9.98 -4.02
CA ASP A 82 -7.12 11.38 -3.62
C ASP A 82 -8.19 11.47 -2.50
N PRO A 83 -7.85 11.93 -1.28
CA PRO A 83 -8.81 12.10 -0.20
C PRO A 83 -9.93 13.09 -0.51
N ASP A 84 -9.68 14.09 -1.36
CA ASP A 84 -10.66 15.11 -1.73
C ASP A 84 -11.55 14.64 -2.90
N ASN A 85 -11.10 13.63 -3.65
CA ASN A 85 -11.86 13.01 -4.73
C ASN A 85 -11.53 11.51 -4.87
N PRO A 86 -12.14 10.63 -4.05
CA PRO A 86 -11.83 9.19 -4.02
C PRO A 86 -12.10 8.44 -5.34
N SER A 87 -12.79 9.05 -6.31
CA SER A 87 -12.89 8.47 -7.66
C SER A 87 -11.56 8.48 -8.41
N VAL A 88 -10.63 9.37 -8.02
CA VAL A 88 -9.24 9.39 -8.47
C VAL A 88 -8.44 8.46 -7.57
N GLN A 89 -8.39 7.20 -7.96
CA GLN A 89 -7.69 6.15 -7.24
C GLN A 89 -6.95 5.23 -8.19
N ASP A 90 -5.99 4.49 -7.65
CA ASP A 90 -5.31 3.44 -8.36
C ASP A 90 -4.87 2.33 -7.41
N PHE A 91 -4.79 1.11 -7.92
CA PHE A 91 -4.33 -0.06 -7.17
C PHE A 91 -2.95 -0.48 -7.66
N SER A 92 -2.22 -1.24 -6.83
CA SER A 92 -1.05 -1.95 -7.31
C SER A 92 -1.38 -2.85 -8.51
N ASP A 93 -0.49 -2.83 -9.52
CA ASP A 93 -0.69 -3.52 -10.81
C ASP A 93 -0.97 -5.01 -10.58
N GLY A 94 -0.17 -5.62 -9.69
CA GLY A 94 -0.34 -6.99 -9.25
C GLY A 94 -0.60 -7.14 -7.75
N PHE A 95 -0.88 -8.38 -7.37
CA PHE A 95 -0.79 -8.79 -5.97
C PHE A 95 0.68 -9.01 -5.60
N PHE A 96 1.01 -8.79 -4.32
CA PHE A 96 2.29 -9.19 -3.75
C PHE A 96 2.08 -10.03 -2.50
N THR A 97 3.17 -10.65 -2.05
CA THR A 97 3.18 -11.57 -0.93
C THR A 97 3.73 -10.86 0.31
N ILE A 98 3.08 -11.02 1.47
CA ILE A 98 3.69 -10.71 2.77
C ILE A 98 3.84 -12.01 3.56
N THR A 99 5.04 -12.26 4.09
CA THR A 99 5.34 -13.40 4.98
C THR A 99 5.66 -12.94 6.40
N LYS A 100 5.53 -13.88 7.34
CA LYS A 100 6.17 -13.80 8.66
C LYS A 100 7.70 -13.64 8.54
#